data_AF-A0A7X8VAL8-F1
#
_entry.id   AF-A0A7X8VAL8-F1
#
_cell.length_a   1.000
_cell.length_b   1.000
_cell.length_c   1.000
_cell.angle_alpha   90.00
_cell.angle_beta   90.00
_cell.angle_gamma   90.00
#
_symmetry.space_group_name_H-M   'P 1'
#
loop_
_entity.id
_entity.type
_entity.pdbx_description
1 polymer ?
#
loop_
_entity_poly.entity_id
_entity_poly.type
_entity_poly.pdbx_seq_one_letter_code
_entity_poly.pdbx_strand_id
1 'polypeptide(L)'
;MAVIPKKVQSRFVAGIKKFQPILNAAKTKDINESDTVVIITDMLSELFGFDKYSEITSEYAIKKTFCDLAIKVDGKLRFLIEAKAIGLDLKDEYIKQAIDYGANSGIDWVILSNGCMWRVYKISFAKPIDKEMVYEIDFLKLNYKKQADLDMLYCISKEGLGKSILEEYHIQKQALSRFFIGQIILTDYVIDSIRKILKKVSPDVKVSNSEIKSVLLNEVLKREVLEGEKVEDAKKKINKLLKPTAKKPVSKPSDQ
;
A
#
# COMPACT_ATOMS: atom_id res chain seq x y z
N MET A 1 -3.15 0.18 13.53
CA MET A 1 -2.37 -0.92 12.94
C MET A 1 -2.21 -2.03 13.96
N ALA A 2 -2.00 -3.28 13.52
CA ALA A 2 -1.83 -4.40 14.43
C ALA A 2 -0.65 -4.17 15.39
N VAL A 3 -0.79 -4.66 16.63
CA VAL A 3 0.26 -4.52 17.64
C VAL A 3 1.50 -5.31 17.21
N ILE A 4 2.63 -4.62 17.07
CA ILE A 4 3.92 -5.25 16.76
C ILE A 4 4.38 -6.06 17.98
N PRO A 5 4.66 -7.37 17.85
CA PRO A 5 5.19 -8.17 18.95
C PRO A 5 6.54 -7.62 19.45
N LYS A 6 6.78 -7.64 20.77
CA LYS A 6 8.03 -7.11 21.37
C LYS A 6 9.30 -7.68 20.74
N LYS A 7 9.32 -8.97 20.39
CA LYS A 7 10.45 -9.62 19.70
C LYS A 7 10.75 -8.97 18.34
N VAL A 8 9.71 -8.67 17.57
CA VAL A 8 9.81 -8.02 16.26
C VAL A 8 10.26 -6.57 16.41
N GLN A 9 9.72 -5.86 17.40
CA GLN A 9 10.16 -4.49 17.72
C GLN A 9 11.64 -4.44 18.08
N SER A 10 12.13 -5.32 18.96
CA SER A 10 13.56 -5.42 19.29
C SER A 10 14.42 -5.72 18.07
N ARG A 11 13.96 -6.60 17.17
CA ARG A 11 14.64 -6.90 15.90
C ARG A 11 14.73 -5.68 14.99
N PHE A 12 13.65 -4.90 14.85
CA PHE A 12 13.67 -3.66 14.08
C PHE A 12 14.62 -2.62 14.66
N VAL A 13 14.63 -2.43 15.98
CA VAL A 13 15.59 -1.52 16.64
C VAL A 13 17.03 -1.94 16.35
N ALA A 14 17.35 -3.23 16.47
CA ALA A 14 18.68 -3.76 16.19
C ALA A 14 19.04 -3.62 14.70
N GLY A 15 18.12 -3.97 13.81
CA GLY A 15 18.32 -3.90 12.36
C GLY A 15 18.51 -2.46 11.86
N ILE A 16 17.71 -1.49 12.33
CA ILE A 16 17.90 -0.07 11.99
C ILE A 16 19.31 0.39 12.41
N LYS A 17 19.71 0.10 13.66
CA LYS A 17 21.04 0.48 14.18
C LYS A 17 22.19 -0.19 13.43
N LYS A 18 21.98 -1.42 12.93
CA LYS A 18 22.99 -2.16 12.15
C LYS A 18 23.09 -1.65 10.72
N PHE A 19 21.97 -1.53 10.02
CA PHE A 19 21.97 -1.33 8.57
C PHE A 19 22.09 0.14 8.15
N GLN A 20 21.67 1.11 8.97
CA GLN A 20 21.90 2.54 8.65
C GLN A 20 23.39 2.89 8.42
N PRO A 21 24.34 2.52 9.31
CA PRO A 21 25.76 2.80 9.05
C PRO A 21 26.32 1.99 7.86
N ILE A 22 25.87 0.74 7.66
CA ILE A 22 26.28 -0.08 6.50
C ILE A 22 25.85 0.60 5.19
N LEU A 23 24.58 1.01 5.08
CA LEU A 23 24.04 1.68 3.91
C LEU A 23 24.71 3.03 3.65
N ASN A 24 25.00 3.81 4.70
CA ASN A 24 25.75 5.07 4.55
C ASN A 24 27.16 4.83 4.00
N ALA A 25 27.88 3.83 4.52
CA ALA A 25 29.22 3.49 4.03
C ALA A 25 29.19 2.97 2.60
N ALA A 26 28.23 2.09 2.28
CA ALA A 26 28.01 1.56 0.94
C ALA A 26 27.66 2.68 -0.07
N LYS A 27 26.81 3.63 0.33
CA LYS A 27 26.44 4.79 -0.48
C LYS A 27 27.63 5.72 -0.72
N THR A 28 28.47 5.92 0.29
CA THR A 28 29.70 6.72 0.17
C THR A 28 30.71 6.09 -0.80
N LYS A 29 30.75 4.75 -0.85
CA LYS A 29 31.62 3.98 -1.76
C LYS A 29 31.02 3.77 -3.15
N ASP A 30 29.78 4.18 -3.37
CA ASP A 30 29.01 3.97 -4.60
C ASP A 30 29.10 2.52 -5.12
N ILE A 31 28.74 1.57 -4.25
CA ILE A 31 28.81 0.14 -4.59
C ILE A 31 27.82 -0.23 -5.72
N ASN A 32 28.15 -1.27 -6.47
CA ASN A 32 27.34 -1.73 -7.60
C ASN A 32 26.03 -2.42 -7.14
N GLU A 33 25.20 -2.79 -8.11
CA GLU A 33 23.91 -3.46 -7.89
C GLU A 33 24.05 -4.81 -7.19
N SER A 34 25.01 -5.65 -7.57
CA SER A 34 25.23 -6.98 -6.98
C SER A 34 25.59 -6.88 -5.49
N ASP A 35 26.51 -5.98 -5.14
CA ASP A 35 26.85 -5.71 -3.73
C ASP A 35 25.65 -5.14 -2.96
N THR A 36 24.81 -4.34 -3.61
CA THR A 36 23.57 -3.81 -3.01
C THR A 36 22.55 -4.93 -2.75
N VAL A 37 22.41 -5.88 -3.68
CA VAL A 37 21.56 -7.08 -3.52
C VAL A 37 21.99 -7.90 -2.29
N VAL A 38 23.29 -8.02 -2.03
CA VAL A 38 23.79 -8.71 -0.83
C VAL A 38 23.31 -8.02 0.44
N ILE A 39 23.44 -6.68 0.53
CA ILE A 39 22.95 -5.91 1.68
C ILE A 39 21.43 -6.06 1.83
N ILE A 40 20.67 -5.96 0.74
CA ILE A 40 19.21 -6.13 0.75
C ILE A 40 18.84 -7.53 1.25
N THR A 41 19.55 -8.56 0.82
CA THR A 41 19.33 -9.96 1.26
C THR A 41 19.55 -10.10 2.76
N ASP A 42 20.61 -9.49 3.30
CA ASP A 42 20.88 -9.49 4.74
C ASP A 42 19.82 -8.70 5.51
N MET A 43 19.32 -7.58 4.97
CA MET A 43 18.18 -6.86 5.55
C MET A 43 16.90 -7.70 5.55
N LEU A 44 16.58 -8.37 4.45
CA LEU A 44 15.43 -9.28 4.36
C LEU A 44 15.50 -10.38 5.43
N SER A 45 16.69 -10.92 5.68
CA SER A 45 16.84 -11.95 6.69
C SER A 45 16.83 -11.39 8.11
N GLU A 46 17.72 -10.45 8.43
CA GLU A 46 17.97 -10.03 9.81
C GLU A 46 16.97 -9.00 10.32
N LEU A 47 16.49 -8.09 9.45
CA LEU A 47 15.52 -7.07 9.82
C LEU A 47 14.09 -7.58 9.61
N PHE A 48 13.77 -8.07 8.41
CA PHE A 48 12.42 -8.49 8.05
C PHE A 48 12.08 -9.92 8.50
N GLY A 49 13.09 -10.70 8.92
CA GLY A 49 12.91 -11.98 9.60
C GLY A 49 12.71 -13.17 8.66
N PHE A 50 13.03 -13.03 7.38
CA PHE A 50 12.96 -14.12 6.41
C PHE A 50 14.13 -15.09 6.57
N ASP A 51 13.88 -16.37 6.40
CA ASP A 51 14.95 -17.36 6.38
C ASP A 51 15.73 -17.28 5.07
N LYS A 52 17.04 -17.06 5.17
CA LYS A 52 17.92 -16.81 4.02
C LYS A 52 18.01 -18.00 3.05
N TYR A 53 17.81 -19.22 3.54
CA TYR A 53 18.01 -20.44 2.75
C TYR A 53 16.72 -21.01 2.18
N SER A 54 15.60 -20.78 2.85
CA SER A 54 14.31 -21.38 2.48
C SER A 54 13.26 -20.38 2.01
N GLU A 55 13.37 -19.10 2.37
CA GLU A 55 12.34 -18.09 2.08
C GLU A 55 12.80 -16.98 1.14
N ILE A 56 14.11 -16.75 1.01
CA ILE A 56 14.70 -15.81 0.07
C ILE A 56 15.25 -16.59 -1.12
N THR A 57 14.82 -16.23 -2.33
CA THR A 57 15.34 -16.81 -3.57
C THR A 57 15.96 -15.71 -4.42
N SER A 58 17.21 -15.91 -4.83
CA SER A 58 17.91 -15.04 -5.79
C SER A 58 17.63 -15.48 -7.22
N GLU A 59 17.70 -14.53 -8.16
CA GLU A 59 17.55 -14.78 -9.61
C GLU A 59 16.28 -15.61 -9.92
N TYR A 60 15.15 -15.16 -9.41
CA TYR A 60 13.91 -15.89 -9.61
C TYR A 60 13.48 -15.78 -11.06
N ALA A 61 13.42 -16.92 -11.76
CA ALA A 61 13.12 -16.97 -13.19
C ALA A 61 11.67 -16.54 -13.47
N ILE A 62 11.56 -15.56 -14.35
CA ILE A 62 10.33 -14.87 -14.77
C ILE A 62 10.17 -15.02 -16.28
N LYS A 63 9.62 -16.16 -16.73
CA LYS A 63 9.53 -16.50 -18.17
C LYS A 63 10.91 -16.43 -18.86
N LYS A 64 11.24 -15.32 -19.52
CA LYS A 64 12.51 -15.06 -20.24
C LYS A 64 13.42 -14.03 -19.53
N THR A 65 13.02 -13.51 -18.38
CA THR A 65 13.79 -12.56 -17.56
C THR A 65 13.91 -13.07 -16.14
N PHE A 66 14.59 -12.33 -15.27
CA PHE A 66 14.78 -12.66 -13.86
C PHE A 66 14.40 -11.45 -13.01
N CYS A 67 13.95 -11.67 -11.79
CA CYS A 67 13.92 -10.64 -10.75
C CYS A 67 15.01 -10.97 -9.74
N ASP A 68 15.68 -9.94 -9.21
CA ASP A 68 16.86 -10.10 -8.38
C ASP A 68 16.60 -10.97 -7.16
N LEU A 69 15.49 -10.71 -6.48
CA LEU A 69 15.09 -11.43 -5.28
C LEU A 69 13.59 -11.71 -5.28
N ALA A 70 13.20 -12.82 -4.67
CA ALA A 70 11.82 -13.15 -4.40
C ALA A 70 11.64 -13.75 -3.00
N ILE A 71 10.52 -13.43 -2.38
CA ILE A 71 10.16 -13.95 -1.06
C ILE A 71 9.10 -15.03 -1.20
N LYS A 72 9.41 -16.24 -0.75
CA LYS A 72 8.53 -17.40 -0.79
C LYS A 72 8.30 -17.91 0.62
N VAL A 73 7.07 -17.87 1.10
CA VAL A 73 6.69 -18.35 2.44
C VAL A 73 5.60 -19.41 2.27
N ASP A 74 5.76 -20.55 2.95
CA ASP A 74 4.85 -21.70 2.87
C ASP A 74 4.56 -22.15 1.42
N GLY A 75 5.59 -22.17 0.59
CA GLY A 75 5.47 -22.55 -0.82
C GLY A 75 4.86 -21.48 -1.73
N LYS A 76 4.39 -20.35 -1.19
CA LYS A 76 3.72 -19.28 -1.94
C LYS A 76 4.64 -18.08 -2.13
N LEU A 77 4.69 -17.57 -3.35
CA LEU A 77 5.42 -16.35 -3.68
C LEU A 77 4.65 -15.14 -3.14
N ARG A 78 5.31 -14.31 -2.33
CA ARG A 78 4.71 -13.18 -1.61
C ARG A 78 5.16 -11.83 -2.14
N PHE A 79 6.46 -11.72 -2.45
CA PHE A 79 7.06 -10.52 -3.02
C PHE A 79 7.99 -10.88 -4.16
N LEU A 80 8.00 -10.02 -5.17
CA LEU A 80 9.14 -9.85 -6.08
C LEU A 80 9.86 -8.58 -5.69
N ILE A 81 11.18 -8.60 -5.71
CA ILE A 81 12.00 -7.49 -5.27
C ILE A 81 13.04 -7.21 -6.36
N GLU A 82 12.87 -6.06 -7.00
CA GLU A 82 13.82 -5.50 -7.94
C GLU A 82 14.82 -4.64 -7.16
N ALA A 83 16.10 -4.98 -7.26
CA ALA A 83 17.18 -4.24 -6.66
C ALA A 83 17.83 -3.30 -7.69
N LYS A 84 18.43 -2.22 -7.20
CA LYS A 84 19.23 -1.28 -8.00
C LYS A 84 20.50 -0.92 -7.24
N ALA A 85 21.51 -0.42 -7.95
CA ALA A 85 22.72 0.12 -7.33
C ALA A 85 22.38 1.21 -6.29
N ILE A 86 23.14 1.24 -5.18
CA ILE A 86 22.82 2.07 -4.00
C ILE A 86 22.74 3.58 -4.30
N GLY A 87 23.55 4.06 -5.25
CA GLY A 87 23.59 5.46 -5.67
C GLY A 87 22.50 5.86 -6.66
N LEU A 88 21.77 4.88 -7.21
CA LEU A 88 20.77 5.13 -8.26
C LEU A 88 19.44 5.59 -7.67
N ASP A 89 18.91 6.70 -8.21
CA ASP A 89 17.55 7.12 -7.92
C ASP A 89 16.52 6.13 -8.48
N LEU A 90 15.57 5.73 -7.64
CA LEU A 90 14.53 4.79 -8.06
C LEU A 90 13.54 5.46 -8.99
N LYS A 91 13.35 4.89 -10.18
CA LYS A 91 12.35 5.31 -11.18
C LYS A 91 11.30 4.22 -11.37
N ASP A 92 10.06 4.65 -11.64
CA ASP A 92 8.92 3.74 -11.83
C ASP A 92 9.06 2.81 -13.05
N GLU A 93 9.94 3.14 -13.98
CA GLU A 93 10.27 2.31 -15.15
C GLU A 93 10.99 1.03 -14.75
N TYR A 94 11.81 1.07 -13.70
CA TYR A 94 12.61 -0.07 -13.24
C TYR A 94 11.74 -1.22 -12.73
N ILE A 95 10.53 -0.93 -12.24
CA ILE A 95 9.65 -1.97 -11.68
C ILE A 95 8.73 -2.63 -12.71
N LYS A 96 8.77 -2.18 -13.96
CA LYS A 96 7.83 -2.63 -15.01
C LYS A 96 7.87 -4.14 -15.22
N GLN A 97 9.07 -4.72 -15.32
CA GLN A 97 9.23 -6.16 -15.57
C GLN A 97 8.69 -7.02 -14.42
N ALA A 98 8.99 -6.64 -13.18
CA ALA A 98 8.50 -7.33 -12.00
C ALA A 98 6.96 -7.25 -11.89
N ILE A 99 6.35 -6.15 -12.32
CA ILE A 99 4.89 -5.99 -12.35
C ILE A 99 4.25 -6.84 -13.44
N ASP A 100 4.80 -6.83 -14.66
CA ASP A 100 4.29 -7.64 -15.75
C ASP A 100 4.29 -9.13 -15.37
N TYR A 101 5.31 -9.59 -14.65
CA TYR A 101 5.33 -10.96 -14.14
C TYR A 101 4.40 -11.19 -12.96
N GLY A 102 4.39 -10.28 -11.98
CA GLY A 102 3.53 -10.40 -10.81
C GLY A 102 2.06 -10.51 -11.22
N ALA A 103 1.63 -9.69 -12.18
CA ALA A 103 0.29 -9.75 -12.76
C ALA A 103 -0.01 -11.10 -13.43
N ASN A 104 0.95 -11.67 -14.15
CA ASN A 104 0.80 -12.97 -14.83
C ASN A 104 0.85 -14.17 -13.86
N SER A 105 1.40 -14.00 -12.67
CA SER A 105 1.64 -15.08 -11.69
C SER A 105 0.75 -14.97 -10.45
N GLY A 106 -0.19 -14.02 -10.43
CA GLY A 106 -1.10 -13.79 -9.30
C GLY A 106 -0.40 -13.28 -8.05
N ILE A 107 0.72 -12.54 -8.21
CA ILE A 107 1.45 -11.92 -7.12
C ILE A 107 0.98 -10.49 -6.99
N ASP A 108 0.45 -10.13 -5.82
CA ASP A 108 -0.16 -8.81 -5.62
C ASP A 108 0.87 -7.71 -5.35
N TRP A 109 2.08 -8.06 -4.89
CA TRP A 109 3.02 -7.13 -4.28
C TRP A 109 4.42 -7.21 -4.88
N VAL A 110 4.97 -6.04 -5.19
CA VAL A 110 6.31 -5.88 -5.75
C VAL A 110 7.05 -4.77 -5.00
N ILE A 111 8.35 -4.95 -4.79
CA ILE A 111 9.20 -3.99 -4.10
C ILE A 111 10.32 -3.55 -5.05
N LEU A 112 10.57 -2.24 -5.13
CA LEU A 112 11.75 -1.67 -5.78
C LEU A 112 12.66 -1.09 -4.69
N SER A 113 13.93 -1.47 -4.66
CA SER A 113 14.85 -1.02 -3.62
C SER A 113 16.27 -0.80 -4.11
N ASN A 114 16.96 0.18 -3.53
CA ASN A 114 18.43 0.34 -3.62
C ASN A 114 19.08 0.20 -2.23
N GLY A 115 18.39 -0.47 -1.29
CA GLY A 115 18.78 -0.62 0.11
C GLY A 115 18.45 0.61 0.97
N CYS A 116 18.71 1.82 0.46
CA CYS A 116 18.37 3.06 1.15
C CYS A 116 16.88 3.39 1.05
N MET A 117 16.31 3.25 -0.13
CA MET A 117 14.91 3.53 -0.42
C MET A 117 14.18 2.24 -0.75
N TRP A 118 13.01 2.04 -0.16
CA TRP A 118 12.16 0.86 -0.41
C TRP A 118 10.78 1.33 -0.83
N ARG A 119 10.42 1.10 -2.09
CA ARG A 119 9.10 1.40 -2.63
C ARG A 119 8.28 0.14 -2.73
N VAL A 120 7.09 0.13 -2.12
CA VAL A 120 6.18 -1.01 -2.12
C VAL A 120 5.00 -0.71 -3.01
N TYR A 121 4.81 -1.55 -4.02
CA TYR A 121 3.75 -1.42 -5.02
C TYR A 121 2.73 -2.54 -4.89
N LYS A 122 1.46 -2.19 -5.08
CA LYS A 122 0.37 -3.14 -5.29
C LYS A 122 0.04 -3.22 -6.77
N ILE A 123 -0.05 -4.44 -7.29
CA ILE A 123 -0.50 -4.70 -8.66
C ILE A 123 -2.03 -4.65 -8.71
N SER A 124 -2.55 -3.96 -9.71
CA SER A 124 -3.96 -3.97 -10.08
C SER A 124 -4.13 -4.81 -11.34
N PHE A 125 -4.87 -5.92 -11.22
CA PHE A 125 -5.14 -6.87 -12.31
C PHE A 125 -6.23 -6.35 -13.28
N ALA A 126 -6.20 -5.06 -13.59
CA ALA A 126 -7.02 -4.45 -14.61
C ALA A 126 -6.48 -4.76 -16.02
N LYS A 127 -7.20 -4.32 -17.06
CA LYS A 127 -6.73 -4.35 -18.45
C LYS A 127 -6.73 -2.90 -18.97
N PRO A 128 -5.56 -2.26 -19.18
CA PRO A 128 -4.20 -2.78 -18.97
C PRO A 128 -3.84 -3.02 -17.49
N ILE A 129 -2.80 -3.81 -17.24
CA ILE A 129 -2.23 -3.99 -15.90
C ILE A 129 -1.81 -2.63 -15.36
N ASP A 130 -2.16 -2.35 -14.11
CA ASP A 130 -1.83 -1.09 -13.45
C ASP A 130 -1.15 -1.34 -12.10
N LYS A 131 -0.58 -0.29 -11.50
CA LYS A 131 0.16 -0.36 -10.24
C LYS A 131 -0.12 0.87 -9.36
N GLU A 132 -0.15 0.64 -8.06
CA GLU A 132 -0.20 1.70 -7.06
C GLU A 132 1.06 1.65 -6.17
N MET A 133 1.82 2.75 -6.11
CA MET A 133 2.84 2.90 -5.07
C MET A 133 2.15 3.13 -3.72
N VAL A 134 2.12 2.09 -2.88
CA VAL A 134 1.38 2.09 -1.62
C VAL A 134 2.15 2.84 -0.55
N TYR A 135 3.47 2.74 -0.49
CA TYR A 135 4.29 3.61 0.35
C TYR A 135 5.77 3.45 -0.01
N GLU A 136 6.57 4.37 0.53
CA GLU A 136 8.02 4.41 0.39
C GLU A 136 8.64 4.55 1.78
N ILE A 137 9.74 3.84 2.02
CA ILE A 137 10.56 3.96 3.21
C ILE A 137 11.93 4.53 2.82
N ASP A 138 12.28 5.69 3.38
CA ASP A 138 13.66 6.17 3.46
C ASP A 138 14.33 5.55 4.69
N PHE A 139 15.05 4.46 4.48
CA PHE A 139 15.63 3.66 5.55
C PHE A 139 16.65 4.45 6.38
N LEU A 140 17.39 5.35 5.74
CA LEU A 140 18.39 6.19 6.41
C LEU A 140 17.76 7.23 7.33
N LYS A 141 16.47 7.56 7.14
CA LYS A 141 15.73 8.51 7.97
C LYS A 141 14.82 7.85 9.01
N LEU A 142 14.73 6.53 9.04
CA LEU A 142 13.94 5.82 10.05
C LEU A 142 14.42 6.13 11.46
N ASN A 143 13.46 6.37 12.35
CA ASN A 143 13.69 6.53 13.77
C ASN A 143 13.03 5.38 14.53
N TYR A 144 13.84 4.48 15.08
CA TYR A 144 13.37 3.30 15.82
C TYR A 144 12.55 3.61 17.08
N LYS A 145 12.47 4.88 17.51
CA LYS A 145 11.60 5.34 18.60
C LYS A 145 10.20 5.78 18.12
N LYS A 146 10.00 5.96 16.82
CA LYS A 146 8.70 6.35 16.24
C LYS A 146 7.92 5.10 15.85
N GLN A 147 6.74 4.93 16.42
CA GLN A 147 5.90 3.77 16.13
C GLN A 147 5.51 3.68 14.64
N ALA A 148 5.19 4.82 14.01
CA ALA A 148 4.84 4.86 12.59
C ALA A 148 5.94 4.32 11.67
N ASP A 149 7.21 4.57 12.00
CA ASP A 149 8.36 4.08 11.24
C ASP A 149 8.48 2.55 11.36
N LEU A 150 8.24 2.02 12.56
CA LEU A 150 8.22 0.57 12.82
C LEU A 150 7.02 -0.12 12.16
N ASP A 151 5.87 0.54 12.13
CA ASP A 151 4.66 0.03 11.49
C ASP A 151 4.86 -0.15 9.97
N MET A 152 5.57 0.77 9.31
CA MET A 152 5.95 0.62 7.90
C MET A 152 6.85 -0.60 7.66
N LEU A 153 7.87 -0.80 8.50
CA LEU A 153 8.72 -1.99 8.43
C LEU A 153 7.92 -3.28 8.69
N TYR A 154 6.97 -3.23 9.61
CA TYR A 154 6.16 -4.38 9.97
C TYR A 154 5.33 -4.91 8.80
N CYS A 155 4.83 -4.03 7.93
CA CYS A 155 4.01 -4.39 6.78
C CYS A 155 4.69 -5.42 5.86
N ILE A 156 6.00 -5.31 5.64
CA ILE A 156 6.77 -6.21 4.76
C ILE A 156 7.63 -7.24 5.51
N SER A 157 7.48 -7.33 6.85
CA SER A 157 8.12 -8.38 7.64
C SER A 157 7.43 -9.73 7.49
N LYS A 158 8.14 -10.82 7.80
CA LYS A 158 7.58 -12.18 7.81
C LYS A 158 6.32 -12.29 8.67
N GLU A 159 6.36 -11.72 9.87
CA GLU A 159 5.22 -11.76 10.80
C GLU A 159 4.05 -10.87 10.34
N GLY A 160 4.34 -9.78 9.62
CA GLY A 160 3.31 -8.93 9.02
C GLY A 160 2.61 -9.62 7.84
N LEU A 161 3.37 -10.37 7.03
CA LEU A 161 2.82 -11.17 5.93
C LEU A 161 1.87 -12.27 6.42
N GLY A 162 2.18 -12.93 7.53
CA GLY A 162 1.32 -13.98 8.11
C GLY A 162 -0.04 -13.47 8.61
N LYS A 163 -0.17 -12.16 8.85
CA LYS A 163 -1.39 -11.51 9.35
C LYS A 163 -2.04 -10.58 8.33
N SER A 164 -1.59 -10.58 7.07
CA SER A 164 -2.11 -9.69 6.02
C SER A 164 -2.00 -8.19 6.33
N ILE A 165 -1.01 -7.78 7.15
CA ILE A 165 -0.86 -6.39 7.61
C ILE A 165 -0.68 -5.41 6.47
N LEU A 166 0.06 -5.81 5.43
CA LEU A 166 0.26 -4.96 4.25
C LEU A 166 -1.04 -4.67 3.50
N GLU A 167 -1.95 -5.66 3.43
CA GLU A 167 -3.26 -5.49 2.81
C GLU A 167 -4.14 -4.56 3.65
N GLU A 168 -4.18 -4.77 4.97
CA GLU A 168 -4.91 -3.90 5.89
C GLU A 168 -4.40 -2.45 5.83
N TYR A 169 -3.08 -2.26 5.80
CA TYR A 169 -2.46 -0.95 5.66
C TYR A 169 -2.86 -0.28 4.36
N HIS A 170 -2.85 -1.01 3.24
CA HIS A 170 -3.28 -0.49 1.95
C HIS A 170 -4.77 -0.10 1.95
N ILE A 171 -5.65 -0.94 2.52
CA ILE A 171 -7.08 -0.60 2.66
C ILE A 171 -7.25 0.65 3.52
N GLN A 172 -6.54 0.75 4.64
CA GLN A 172 -6.57 1.92 5.51
C GLN A 172 -6.10 3.18 4.77
N LYS A 173 -4.97 3.11 4.06
CA LYS A 173 -4.43 4.23 3.28
C LYS A 173 -5.40 4.67 2.19
N GLN A 174 -6.04 3.72 1.52
CA GLN A 174 -7.04 4.00 0.49
C GLN A 174 -8.30 4.64 1.08
N ALA A 175 -8.78 4.16 2.22
CA ALA A 175 -9.94 4.73 2.91
C ALA A 175 -9.69 6.17 3.38
N LEU A 176 -8.46 6.47 3.81
CA LEU A 176 -8.02 7.81 4.24
C LEU A 176 -7.55 8.70 3.08
N SER A 177 -7.64 8.22 1.84
CA SER A 177 -7.31 9.01 0.66
C SER A 177 -8.23 10.22 0.56
N ARG A 178 -7.67 11.40 0.28
CA ARG A 178 -8.44 12.62 0.04
C ARG A 178 -9.52 12.44 -1.03
N PHE A 179 -9.24 11.63 -2.05
CA PHE A 179 -10.20 11.32 -3.12
C PHE A 179 -11.36 10.48 -2.57
N PHE A 180 -11.07 9.46 -1.75
CA PHE A 180 -12.10 8.60 -1.16
C PHE A 180 -12.98 9.36 -0.16
N ILE A 181 -12.38 10.10 0.77
CA ILE A 181 -13.10 10.94 1.74
C ILE A 181 -13.92 12.02 1.02
N GLY A 182 -13.34 12.70 0.03
CA GLY A 182 -14.04 13.72 -0.75
C GLY A 182 -15.27 13.18 -1.46
N GLN A 183 -15.17 11.99 -2.06
CA GLN A 183 -16.32 11.35 -2.71
C GLN A 183 -17.36 10.84 -1.71
N ILE A 184 -16.97 10.41 -0.50
CA ILE A 184 -17.92 10.08 0.59
C ILE A 184 -18.71 11.32 1.01
N ILE A 185 -18.05 12.47 1.18
CA ILE A 185 -18.70 13.73 1.56
C ILE A 185 -19.78 14.14 0.54
N LEU A 186 -19.59 13.82 -0.73
CA LEU A 186 -20.51 14.12 -1.83
C LEU A 186 -21.67 13.11 -1.99
N THR A 187 -21.79 12.12 -1.11
CA THR A 187 -22.91 11.18 -1.11
C THR A 187 -24.18 11.81 -0.52
N ASP A 188 -25.35 11.37 -1.01
CA ASP A 188 -26.64 11.91 -0.55
C ASP A 188 -26.84 11.73 0.96
N TYR A 189 -26.31 10.66 1.55
CA TYR A 189 -26.39 10.41 3.00
C TYR A 189 -25.65 11.49 3.81
N VAL A 190 -24.43 11.84 3.39
CA VAL A 190 -23.63 12.86 4.09
C VAL A 190 -24.21 14.26 3.84
N ILE A 191 -24.58 14.58 2.61
CA ILE A 191 -25.22 15.85 2.26
C ILE A 191 -26.52 16.05 3.06
N ASP A 192 -27.35 15.02 3.15
CA ASP A 192 -28.58 15.07 3.94
C ASP A 192 -28.32 15.22 5.44
N SER A 193 -27.25 14.59 5.94
CA SER A 193 -26.80 14.75 7.33
C SER A 193 -26.34 16.18 7.62
N ILE A 194 -25.57 16.79 6.71
CA ILE A 194 -25.17 18.21 6.79
C ILE A 194 -26.43 19.09 6.82
N ARG A 195 -27.40 18.86 5.91
CA ARG A 195 -28.66 19.60 5.86
C ARG A 195 -29.44 19.53 7.17
N LYS A 196 -29.56 18.33 7.76
CA LYS A 196 -30.26 18.11 9.04
C LYS A 196 -29.58 18.84 10.19
N ILE A 197 -28.24 18.88 10.22
CA ILE A 197 -27.48 19.61 11.23
C ILE A 197 -27.64 21.13 11.03
N LEU A 198 -27.54 21.62 9.79
CA LEU A 198 -27.76 23.04 9.47
C LEU A 198 -29.15 23.52 9.91
N LYS A 199 -30.20 22.71 9.70
CA LYS A 199 -31.55 23.05 10.18
C LYS A 199 -31.64 23.15 11.71
N LYS A 200 -30.81 22.43 12.46
CA LYS A 200 -30.77 22.53 13.93
C LYS A 200 -30.02 23.78 14.39
N VAL A 201 -28.93 24.13 13.70
CA VAL A 201 -28.11 25.30 14.01
C VAL A 201 -28.80 26.59 13.59
N SER A 202 -29.51 26.56 12.46
CA SER A 202 -30.20 27.71 11.86
C SER A 202 -31.61 27.30 11.40
N PRO A 203 -32.60 27.21 12.32
CA PRO A 203 -33.95 26.71 12.02
C PRO A 203 -34.72 27.48 10.95
N ASP A 204 -34.45 28.79 10.83
CA ASP A 204 -35.15 29.68 9.91
C ASP A 204 -34.60 29.61 8.48
N VAL A 205 -33.45 28.95 8.28
CA VAL A 205 -32.79 28.87 6.97
C VAL A 205 -33.25 27.60 6.24
N LYS A 206 -33.87 27.79 5.07
CA LYS A 206 -34.18 26.69 4.15
C LYS A 206 -32.98 26.44 3.25
N VAL A 207 -32.32 25.31 3.45
CA VAL A 207 -31.21 24.85 2.60
C VAL A 207 -31.56 23.50 1.97
N SER A 208 -31.36 23.40 0.66
CA SER A 208 -31.52 22.15 -0.11
C SER A 208 -30.22 21.35 -0.17
N ASN A 209 -30.34 20.03 -0.43
CA ASN A 209 -29.17 19.17 -0.66
C ASN A 209 -28.35 19.65 -1.88
N SER A 210 -29.00 20.20 -2.91
CA SER A 210 -28.34 20.75 -4.10
C SER A 210 -27.47 21.96 -3.80
N GLU A 211 -27.93 22.87 -2.95
CA GLU A 211 -27.15 24.05 -2.53
C GLU A 211 -25.92 23.63 -1.73
N ILE A 212 -26.08 22.73 -0.76
CA ILE A 212 -24.96 22.17 0.02
C ILE A 212 -23.94 21.50 -0.90
N LYS A 213 -24.42 20.71 -1.86
CA LYS A 213 -23.55 20.05 -2.83
C LYS A 213 -22.79 21.06 -3.68
N SER A 214 -23.43 22.15 -4.11
CA SER A 214 -22.78 23.23 -4.87
C SER A 214 -21.66 23.90 -4.05
N VAL A 215 -21.93 24.26 -2.79
CA VAL A 215 -20.92 24.84 -1.89
C VAL A 215 -19.75 23.88 -1.69
N LEU A 216 -20.03 22.59 -1.47
CA LEU A 216 -19.00 21.58 -1.31
C LEU A 216 -18.10 21.46 -2.56
N LEU A 217 -18.69 21.46 -3.76
CA LEU A 217 -17.96 21.33 -5.02
C LEU A 217 -17.18 22.59 -5.40
N ASN A 218 -17.73 23.77 -5.14
CA ASN A 218 -17.18 25.02 -5.67
C ASN A 218 -16.30 25.77 -4.67
N GLU A 219 -16.52 25.59 -3.35
CA GLU A 219 -15.94 26.44 -2.32
C GLU A 219 -15.14 25.67 -1.26
N VAL A 220 -15.55 24.44 -0.93
CA VAL A 220 -14.93 23.67 0.18
C VAL A 220 -13.89 22.65 -0.31
N LEU A 221 -14.24 21.86 -1.33
CA LEU A 221 -13.36 20.81 -1.84
C LEU A 221 -12.40 21.37 -2.88
N LYS A 222 -11.11 21.08 -2.71
CA LYS A 222 -10.09 21.43 -3.70
C LYS A 222 -10.39 20.71 -5.02
N ARG A 223 -10.16 21.38 -6.14
CA ARG A 223 -10.40 20.84 -7.50
C ARG A 223 -9.75 19.47 -7.74
N GLU A 224 -8.55 19.25 -7.22
CA GLU A 224 -7.84 17.97 -7.29
C GLU A 224 -8.60 16.79 -6.65
N VAL A 225 -9.55 17.03 -5.76
CA VAL A 225 -10.38 15.99 -5.10
C VAL A 225 -11.64 15.66 -5.92
N LEU A 226 -11.95 16.45 -6.94
CA LEU A 226 -13.19 16.39 -7.73
C LEU A 226 -12.99 15.81 -9.13
N GLU A 227 -11.79 15.98 -9.70
CA GLU A 227 -11.45 15.61 -11.06
C GLU A 227 -10.22 14.68 -11.09
N GLY A 228 -10.15 13.79 -12.09
CA GLY A 228 -9.01 12.90 -12.35
C GLY A 228 -9.29 11.40 -12.12
N GLU A 229 -8.38 10.56 -12.59
CA GLU A 229 -8.56 9.09 -12.58
C GLU A 229 -8.80 8.52 -11.17
N LYS A 230 -8.03 9.00 -10.18
CA LYS A 230 -8.17 8.56 -8.77
C LYS A 230 -9.53 8.90 -8.17
N VAL A 231 -10.17 9.96 -8.66
CA VAL A 231 -11.53 10.34 -8.23
C VAL A 231 -12.56 9.41 -8.85
N GLU A 232 -12.43 9.10 -10.14
CA GLU A 232 -13.31 8.15 -10.82
C GLU A 232 -13.22 6.74 -10.23
N ASP A 233 -12.02 6.31 -9.84
CA ASP A 233 -11.85 5.03 -9.15
C ASP A 233 -12.46 5.02 -7.76
N ALA A 234 -12.35 6.12 -7.00
CA ALA A 234 -13.02 6.27 -5.72
C ALA A 234 -14.55 6.22 -5.88
N LYS A 235 -15.13 6.94 -6.87
CA LYS A 235 -16.56 6.90 -7.19
C LYS A 235 -17.03 5.47 -7.51
N LYS A 236 -16.32 4.76 -8.38
CA LYS A 236 -16.65 3.35 -8.73
C LYS A 236 -16.66 2.45 -7.50
N LYS A 237 -15.66 2.58 -6.61
CA LYS A 237 -15.59 1.79 -5.37
C LYS A 237 -16.72 2.11 -4.41
N ILE A 238 -16.98 3.38 -4.16
CA ILE A 238 -18.06 3.83 -3.26
C ILE A 238 -19.42 3.36 -3.79
N ASN A 239 -19.69 3.53 -5.08
CA ASN A 239 -20.93 3.06 -5.71
C ASN A 239 -21.09 1.54 -5.61
N LYS A 240 -20.00 0.77 -5.69
CA LYS A 240 -20.03 -0.68 -5.50
C LYS A 240 -20.38 -1.06 -4.05
N LEU A 241 -19.84 -0.34 -3.07
CA LEU A 241 -20.03 -0.61 -1.64
C LEU A 241 -21.39 -0.13 -1.10
N LEU A 242 -21.91 0.99 -1.61
CA LEU A 242 -23.18 1.57 -1.20
C LEU A 242 -24.39 1.05 -1.98
N LYS A 243 -24.19 0.20 -3.00
CA LYS A 243 -25.30 -0.49 -3.66
C LYS A 243 -26.03 -1.35 -2.63
N PRO A 244 -27.37 -1.25 -2.49
CA PRO A 244 -28.13 -2.14 -1.63
C PRO A 244 -27.90 -3.58 -2.09
N THR A 245 -27.46 -4.46 -1.19
CA THR A 245 -27.50 -5.90 -1.45
C THR A 245 -28.95 -6.28 -1.74
N ALA A 246 -29.22 -6.73 -2.97
CA ALA A 246 -30.53 -7.22 -3.35
C ALA A 246 -30.98 -8.27 -2.31
N LYS A 247 -32.10 -8.01 -1.63
CA LYS A 247 -32.73 -9.01 -0.75
C LYS A 247 -32.96 -10.27 -1.58
N LYS A 248 -32.40 -11.41 -1.15
CA LYS A 248 -32.76 -12.71 -1.73
C LYS A 248 -34.30 -12.83 -1.68
N PRO A 249 -34.98 -13.19 -2.78
CA PRO A 249 -36.41 -13.42 -2.73
C PRO A 249 -36.67 -14.54 -1.71
N VAL A 250 -37.51 -14.24 -0.72
CA VAL A 250 -38.04 -15.23 0.21
C VAL A 250 -38.88 -16.19 -0.63
N SER A 251 -38.39 -17.41 -0.82
CA SER A 251 -39.19 -18.49 -1.39
C SER A 251 -40.40 -18.71 -0.48
N LYS A 252 -41.60 -18.41 -0.97
CA LYS A 252 -42.83 -18.82 -0.30
C LYS A 252 -42.82 -20.35 -0.15
N PRO A 253 -43.21 -20.91 1.01
CA PRO A 253 -43.44 -22.34 1.12
C PRO A 253 -44.54 -22.72 0.11
N SER A 254 -44.30 -23.77 -0.67
CA SER A 254 -45.33 -24.45 -1.42
C SER A 254 -46.26 -25.14 -0.42
N ASP A 255 -47.49 -24.68 -0.30
CA ASP A 255 -48.55 -25.41 0.39
C ASP A 255 -48.76 -26.76 -0.31
N GLN A 256 -48.70 -27.84 0.47
CA GLN A 256 -49.21 -29.17 0.12
C GLN A 256 -50.60 -29.33 0.73
#